data_AF-A0A2V2VEU7-F1
#
_entry.id   AF-A0A2V2VEU7-F1
#
_cell.length_a   1.000
_cell.length_b   1.000
_cell.length_c   1.000
_cell.angle_alpha   90.00
_cell.angle_beta   90.00
_cell.angle_gamma   90.00
#
_symmetry.space_group_name_H-M   'P 1'
#
loop_
_entity.id
_entity.type
_entity.pdbx_description
1 polymer ?
#
loop_
_entity_poly.entity_id
_entity_poly.type
_entity_poly.pdbx_seq_one_letter_code
_entity_poly.pdbx_strand_id
1 'polypeptide(L)'
;MPAVDIEIHFPLKRIAAERYAEDELLLNQMGKVNDTPEEEGMPLRAWVIKCAHEALEKNPKIREVYLKPRAVKNSSVQFHVIFDEE
;
A
#
# COMPACT_ATOMS: atom_id res chain seq x y z
N MET A 1 -13.75 -18.56 -3.85
CA MET A 1 -12.96 -17.71 -4.76
C MET A 1 -11.54 -17.65 -4.22
N PRO A 2 -10.50 -17.79 -5.05
CA PRO A 2 -9.13 -17.70 -4.59
C PRO A 2 -8.84 -16.30 -4.03
N ALA A 3 -8.00 -16.22 -3.00
CA ALA A 3 -7.50 -14.95 -2.51
C ALA A 3 -6.67 -14.28 -3.60
N VAL A 4 -6.99 -13.04 -3.92
CA VAL A 4 -6.24 -12.21 -4.84
C VAL A 4 -5.21 -11.48 -3.99
N ASP A 5 -4.01 -12.03 -3.96
CA ASP A 5 -2.88 -11.37 -3.33
C ASP A 5 -2.23 -10.43 -4.35
N ILE A 6 -2.19 -9.15 -4.00
CA ILE A 6 -1.64 -8.08 -4.84
C ILE A 6 -0.32 -7.68 -4.21
N GLU A 7 0.77 -8.19 -4.79
CA GLU A 7 2.13 -7.83 -4.42
C GLU A 7 2.49 -6.45 -4.98
N ILE A 8 2.96 -5.57 -4.10
CA ILE A 8 3.32 -4.18 -4.40
C ILE A 8 4.70 -3.92 -3.83
N HIS A 9 5.58 -3.34 -4.63
CA HIS A 9 6.94 -2.99 -4.21
C HIS A 9 7.06 -1.49 -4.02
N PHE A 10 7.42 -1.06 -2.81
CA PHE A 10 7.69 0.33 -2.48
C PHE A 10 9.16 0.54 -2.14
N PRO A 11 9.83 1.55 -2.71
CA PRO A 11 11.19 1.88 -2.31
C PRO A 11 11.19 2.43 -0.88
N LEU A 12 11.92 1.77 0.03
CA LEU A 12 11.97 2.08 1.47
C LEU A 12 12.29 3.56 1.73
N LYS A 13 13.30 4.10 1.04
CA LYS A 13 13.70 5.51 1.19
C LYS A 13 12.61 6.49 0.79
N ARG A 14 11.77 6.12 -0.19
CA ARG A 14 10.69 6.96 -0.72
C ARG A 14 9.47 6.94 0.17
N ILE A 15 9.05 5.74 0.58
CA ILE A 15 7.90 5.59 1.47
C ILE A 15 8.20 6.13 2.87
N ALA A 16 9.46 6.14 3.31
CA ALA A 16 9.86 6.75 4.58
C ALA A 16 9.95 8.30 4.53
N ALA A 17 9.89 8.92 3.34
CA ALA A 17 10.02 10.36 3.20
C ALA A 17 8.70 11.09 3.50
N GLU A 18 8.74 12.33 4.00
CA GLU A 18 7.53 13.12 4.29
C GLU A 18 6.62 13.36 3.07
N ARG A 19 7.18 13.38 1.86
CA ARG A 19 6.43 13.59 0.61
C ARG A 19 6.03 12.29 -0.10
N TYR A 20 5.90 11.20 0.65
CA TYR A 20 5.52 9.88 0.10
C TYR A 20 4.21 9.91 -0.70
N ALA A 21 3.27 10.77 -0.34
CA ALA A 21 1.96 10.88 -1.00
C ALA A 21 2.05 11.56 -2.38
N GLU A 22 3.09 12.35 -2.64
CA GLU A 22 3.33 13.05 -3.90
C GLU A 22 4.32 12.29 -4.81
N ASP A 23 4.88 11.17 -4.33
CA ASP A 23 5.90 10.44 -5.06
C ASP A 23 5.29 9.65 -6.23
N GLU A 24 5.64 10.07 -7.44
CA GLU A 24 5.11 9.48 -8.67
C GLU A 24 5.48 8.00 -8.83
N LEU A 25 6.61 7.53 -8.27
CA LEU A 25 6.97 6.11 -8.32
C LEU A 25 6.06 5.29 -7.43
N LEU A 26 5.79 5.74 -6.20
CA LEU A 26 4.85 5.08 -5.30
C LEU A 26 3.44 5.00 -5.92
N LEU A 27 2.99 6.10 -6.54
CA LEU A 27 1.71 6.13 -7.24
C LEU A 27 1.69 5.23 -8.48
N ASN A 28 2.78 5.16 -9.24
CA ASN A 28 2.89 4.32 -10.43
C ASN A 28 2.94 2.82 -10.09
N GLN A 29 3.59 2.43 -9.00
CA GLN A 29 3.55 1.05 -8.49
C GLN A 29 2.11 0.63 -8.12
N MET A 30 1.30 1.59 -7.69
CA MET A 30 -0.13 1.41 -7.45
C MET A 30 -0.99 1.51 -8.71
N GLY A 31 -0.41 1.69 -9.90
CA GLY A 31 -1.17 1.79 -11.16
C GLY A 31 -1.94 0.52 -11.53
N LYS A 32 -1.61 -0.63 -10.92
CA LYS A 32 -2.36 -1.89 -11.04
C LYS A 32 -3.56 -1.98 -10.08
N VAL A 33 -3.64 -1.10 -9.08
CA VAL A 33 -4.69 -1.05 -8.07
C VAL A 33 -5.68 0.04 -8.48
N ASN A 34 -6.93 -0.35 -8.71
CA ASN A 34 -7.98 0.62 -9.00
C ASN A 34 -8.23 1.53 -7.77
N ASP A 35 -8.62 2.78 -8.02
CA ASP A 35 -9.03 3.73 -6.98
C ASP A 35 -10.28 3.29 -6.20
N THR A 36 -10.98 2.25 -6.68
CA THR A 36 -12.24 1.76 -6.13
C THR A 36 -12.11 0.32 -5.58
N PRO A 37 -12.76 0.02 -4.44
CA PRO A 37 -13.57 0.93 -3.62
C PRO A 37 -12.72 1.92 -2.80
N GLU A 38 -13.28 3.09 -2.53
CA GLU A 38 -12.68 4.04 -1.57
C GLU A 38 -12.69 3.46 -0.15
N GLU A 39 -11.63 3.74 0.59
CA GLU A 39 -11.41 3.25 1.95
C GLU A 39 -11.17 4.46 2.85
N GLU A 40 -11.92 4.60 3.96
CA GLU A 40 -11.80 5.75 4.88
C GLU A 40 -11.92 7.13 4.20
N GLY A 41 -12.68 7.23 3.10
CA GLY A 41 -12.86 8.48 2.36
C GLY A 41 -11.66 8.91 1.52
N MET A 42 -10.73 7.98 1.25
CA MET A 42 -9.64 8.18 0.29
C MET A 42 -9.60 7.04 -0.73
N PRO A 43 -8.99 7.27 -1.90
CA PRO A 43 -8.81 6.21 -2.89
C PRO A 43 -8.00 5.06 -2.32
N LEU A 44 -8.30 3.83 -2.75
CA LEU A 44 -7.67 2.61 -2.23
C LEU A 44 -6.13 2.68 -2.29
N ARG A 45 -5.59 3.22 -3.38
CA ARG A 45 -4.14 3.41 -3.54
C ARG A 45 -3.53 4.31 -2.48
N ALA A 46 -4.19 5.43 -2.18
CA ALA A 46 -3.72 6.39 -1.19
C ALA A 46 -3.79 5.79 0.22
N TRP A 47 -4.85 5.02 0.50
CA TRP A 47 -5.00 4.30 1.76
C TRP A 47 -3.89 3.27 1.97
N VAL A 48 -3.56 2.47 0.95
CA VAL A 48 -2.48 1.47 1.02
C VAL A 48 -1.13 2.15 1.28
N ILE A 49 -0.82 3.20 0.53
CA ILE A 49 0.43 3.97 0.71
C ILE A 49 0.50 4.54 2.14
N LYS A 50 -0.57 5.17 2.61
CA LYS A 50 -0.64 5.73 3.97
C LYS A 50 -0.42 4.65 5.04
N CYS A 51 -1.12 3.52 4.93
CA CYS A 51 -0.97 2.41 5.88
C CYS A 51 0.46 1.84 5.87
N ALA A 52 1.08 1.72 4.69
CA ALA A 52 2.45 1.26 4.55
C ALA A 52 3.44 2.24 5.21
N HIS A 53 3.27 3.55 4.99
CA HIS A 53 4.05 4.60 5.66
C HIS A 53 3.89 4.53 7.18
N GLU A 54 2.65 4.52 7.71
CA GLU A 54 2.39 4.44 9.15
C GLU A 54 2.97 3.16 9.79
N ALA A 55 2.94 2.04 9.07
CA ALA A 55 3.53 0.78 9.53
C ALA A 55 5.07 0.88 9.59
N LEU A 56 5.68 1.52 8.60
CA LEU A 56 7.13 1.78 8.58
C LEU A 56 7.55 2.79 9.65
N GLU A 57 6.76 3.84 9.90
CA GLU A 57 7.02 4.79 10.99
C GLU A 57 6.97 4.12 12.36
N LYS A 58 5.99 3.24 12.58
CA LYS A 58 5.87 2.46 13.83
C LYS A 58 6.98 1.43 13.98
N ASN A 59 7.45 0.83 12.89
CA ASN A 59 8.51 -0.15 12.90
C ASN A 59 9.44 0.05 11.69
N PRO A 60 10.51 0.85 11.80
CA PRO A 60 11.40 1.17 10.67
C PRO A 60 12.23 -0.02 10.17
N LYS A 61 12.18 -1.17 10.85
CA LYS A 61 12.85 -2.41 10.43
C LYS A 61 11.93 -3.37 9.66
N ILE A 62 10.66 -3.01 9.51
CA ILE A 62 9.71 -3.84 8.76
C ILE A 62 10.10 -3.85 7.28
N ARG A 63 9.99 -5.01 6.64
CA ARG A 63 10.32 -5.19 5.22
C ARG A 63 9.14 -5.57 4.36
N GLU A 64 8.04 -5.98 4.97
CA GLU A 64 6.81 -6.31 4.28
C GLU A 64 5.63 -6.06 5.21
N VAL A 65 4.49 -5.65 4.65
CA VAL A 65 3.22 -5.50 5.38
C VAL A 65 2.09 -6.09 4.57
N TYR A 66 1.17 -6.75 5.28
CA TYR A 66 -0.05 -7.25 4.68
C TYR A 66 -1.20 -6.33 5.07
N LEU A 67 -1.81 -5.69 4.07
CA LEU A 67 -2.91 -4.76 4.24
C LEU A 67 -4.18 -5.36 3.66
N LYS A 68 -5.23 -5.37 4.47
CA LYS A 68 -6.54 -5.86 4.05
C LYS A 68 -7.55 -4.72 4.04
N PRO A 69 -8.07 -4.32 2.87
CA PRO A 69 -9.10 -3.29 2.79
C PRO A 69 -10.39 -3.77 3.49
N ARG A 70 -11.02 -2.86 4.23
CA ARG A 70 -12.28 -3.10 4.96
C ARG A 70 -13.51 -2.89 4.08
N ALA A 71 -13.43 -1.98 3.11
CA ALA A 71 -14.48 -1.67 2.14
C ALA A 71 -14.79 -2.88 1.27
N VAL A 72 -13.79 -3.73 1.03
CA VAL A 72 -13.91 -4.94 0.23
C VAL A 72 -14.35 -6.12 1.10
N LYS A 73 -15.58 -6.08 1.64
CA LYS A 73 -16.11 -7.14 2.53
C LYS A 73 -16.24 -8.53 1.88
N ASN A 74 -16.30 -8.59 0.55
CA ASN A 74 -16.61 -9.81 -0.21
C ASN A 74 -15.50 -10.32 -1.13
N SER A 75 -14.44 -9.53 -1.35
CA SER A 75 -13.31 -10.02 -2.14
C SER A 75 -12.20 -10.47 -1.20
N SER A 76 -11.64 -11.62 -1.49
CA SER A 76 -10.46 -12.16 -0.85
C SER A 76 -9.18 -11.40 -1.29
N VAL A 77 -9.26 -10.07 -1.39
CA VAL A 77 -8.15 -9.20 -1.83
C VAL A 77 -7.29 -8.86 -0.62
N GLN A 78 -5.99 -9.10 -0.75
CA GLN A 78 -4.97 -8.77 0.22
C GLN A 78 -3.85 -8.05 -0.51
N PHE A 79 -3.35 -6.96 0.06
CA PHE A 79 -2.21 -6.23 -0.46
C PHE A 79 -0.98 -6.66 0.32
N HIS A 80 -0.02 -7.25 -0.38
CA HIS A 80 1.29 -7.56 0.16
C HIS A 80 2.26 -6.48 -0.29
N VAL A 81 2.54 -5.53 0.61
CA VAL A 81 3.45 -4.42 0.33
C VAL A 81 4.84 -4.79 0.82
N ILE A 82 5.79 -4.85 -0.09
CA ILE A 82 7.21 -5.15 0.18
C ILE A 82 8.00 -3.85 0.09
N PHE A 83 8.89 -3.62 1.06
CA PHE A 83 9.78 -2.48 1.08
C PHE A 83 11.16 -2.85 0.52
N ASP A 84 11.46 -2.34 -0.66
CA ASP A 84 12.73 -2.55 -1.35
C ASP A 84 13.79 -1.53 -0.91
N GLU A 85 15.00 -1.99 -0.64
CA GLU A 85 16.13 -1.17 -0.14
C GLU A 85 16.90 -0.43 -1.24
N GLU A 86 16.34 -0.23 -2.45
CA GLU A 86 16.99 0.52 -3.56
C GLU A 86 17.68 1.82 -3.10
#